data_AF-A0A651EYJ8-F1
#
_entry.id   AF-A0A651EYJ8-F1
#
_cell.length_a   1.000
_cell.length_b   1.000
_cell.length_c   1.000
_cell.angle_alpha   90.00
_cell.angle_beta   90.00
_cell.angle_gamma   90.00
#
_symmetry.space_group_name_H-M   'P 1'
#
loop_
_entity.id
_entity.type
_entity.pdbx_description
1 polymer ?
#
loop_
_entity_poly.entity_id
_entity_poly.type
_entity_poly.pdbx_seq_one_letter_code
_entity_poly.pdbx_strand_id
1 'polypeptide(L)'
;MWLPMLIKKMNMGDMKAAGLQLTAEDIYSINQSSLKDAVVSFGGFCTGEIISDQGLILTNHHCGYGQIQQHSTPENDYLSNGFWAFSMDQEKTNPGLFVRFLVRMDDVTERVQNELNENLSADDRAKIIRKVSQEIANEAKDGTHYEAEVKSFLHGNEFYLMVYEKFTDVRLVGAPPSSIGKFGGDTDNWMWPRHTGDFTLFRVYSGPDGKP
;
A
#
# COMPACT_ATOMS: atom_id res chain seq x y z
N MET A 1 4.20 1.19 15.30
CA MET A 1 4.10 0.57 13.96
C MET A 1 5.39 -0.21 13.76
N TRP A 2 5.31 -1.52 13.52
CA TRP A 2 6.46 -2.43 13.47
C TRP A 2 6.84 -2.75 12.03
N LEU A 3 8.14 -3.01 11.76
CA LEU A 3 8.58 -3.50 10.45
C LEU A 3 8.20 -4.98 10.28
N PRO A 4 7.42 -5.36 9.25
CA PRO A 4 6.98 -6.74 9.07
C PRO A 4 8.14 -7.75 8.99
N MET A 5 9.26 -7.37 8.35
CA MET A 5 10.46 -8.22 8.25
C MET A 5 11.08 -8.57 9.61
N LEU A 6 10.81 -7.78 10.67
CA LEU A 6 11.36 -7.98 12.01
C LEU A 6 10.39 -8.66 12.98
N ILE A 7 9.17 -8.99 12.52
CA ILE A 7 8.08 -9.43 13.40
C ILE A 7 8.43 -10.69 14.21
N LYS A 8 9.17 -11.63 13.59
CA LYS A 8 9.68 -12.86 14.22
C LYS A 8 10.56 -12.56 15.42
N LYS A 9 11.45 -11.56 15.29
CA LYS A 9 12.44 -11.18 16.29
C LYS A 9 11.83 -10.34 17.41
N MET A 10 10.87 -9.47 17.08
CA MET A 10 10.46 -8.38 17.97
C MET A 10 9.09 -8.55 18.62
N ASN A 11 8.14 -9.24 17.97
CA ASN A 11 6.72 -9.11 18.34
C ASN A 11 5.98 -10.42 18.52
N MET A 12 6.45 -11.52 17.93
CA MET A 12 5.69 -12.78 17.94
C MET A 12 5.37 -13.29 19.34
N GLY A 13 6.26 -13.10 20.33
CA GLY A 13 5.99 -13.50 21.72
C GLY A 13 4.72 -12.85 22.28
N ASP A 14 4.66 -11.52 22.18
CA ASP A 14 3.51 -10.73 22.63
C ASP A 14 2.25 -11.04 21.82
N MET A 15 2.38 -11.18 20.49
CA MET A 15 1.26 -11.50 19.61
C MET A 15 0.66 -12.88 19.92
N LYS A 16 1.50 -13.88 20.20
CA LYS A 16 1.06 -15.21 20.65
C LYS A 16 0.40 -15.15 22.02
N ALA A 17 0.98 -14.41 22.96
CA ALA A 17 0.39 -14.21 24.28
C ALA A 17 -0.99 -13.53 24.23
N ALA A 18 -1.20 -12.65 23.25
CA ALA A 18 -2.49 -12.02 22.96
C ALA A 18 -3.48 -12.94 22.20
N GLY A 19 -3.10 -14.17 21.85
CA GLY A 19 -3.98 -15.17 21.24
C GLY A 19 -3.83 -15.35 19.73
N LEU A 20 -2.84 -14.73 19.07
CA LEU A 20 -2.64 -14.90 17.64
C LEU A 20 -2.24 -16.33 17.29
N GLN A 21 -2.93 -16.95 16.33
CA GLN A 21 -2.63 -18.33 15.92
C GLN A 21 -1.66 -18.43 14.72
N LEU A 22 -1.45 -17.34 13.99
CA LEU A 22 -0.51 -17.26 12.87
C LEU A 22 0.96 -17.32 13.32
N THR A 23 1.83 -17.84 12.47
CA THR A 23 3.29 -17.76 12.59
C THR A 23 3.81 -16.43 12.06
N ALA A 24 5.11 -16.14 12.28
CA ALA A 24 5.73 -14.97 11.66
C ALA A 24 5.73 -15.06 10.12
N GLU A 25 5.94 -16.26 9.59
CA GLU A 25 6.04 -16.52 8.15
C GLU A 25 4.68 -16.47 7.46
N ASP A 26 3.59 -16.73 8.18
CA ASP A 26 2.23 -16.46 7.69
C ASP A 26 1.96 -14.97 7.51
N ILE A 27 2.63 -14.10 8.29
CA ILE A 27 2.46 -12.65 8.21
C ILE A 27 3.40 -12.05 7.16
N TYR A 28 4.69 -12.36 7.26
CA TYR A 28 5.72 -11.87 6.35
C TYR A 28 6.71 -12.99 6.00
N SER A 29 6.80 -13.32 4.71
CA SER A 29 7.84 -14.18 4.17
C SER A 29 8.28 -13.69 2.80
N ILE A 30 9.54 -13.94 2.45
CA ILE A 30 10.08 -13.75 1.09
C ILE A 30 10.23 -15.07 0.32
N ASN A 31 10.06 -16.20 1.01
CA ASN A 31 10.30 -17.55 0.47
C ASN A 31 9.00 -18.30 0.13
N GLN A 32 7.87 -17.83 0.64
CA GLN A 32 6.54 -18.39 0.41
C GLN A 32 5.51 -17.27 0.47
N SER A 33 4.28 -17.55 0.04
CA SER A 33 3.19 -16.58 0.19
C SER A 33 2.89 -16.29 1.66
N SER A 34 2.53 -15.04 1.95
CA SER A 34 2.14 -14.60 3.29
C SER A 34 1.09 -13.49 3.21
N LEU A 35 0.56 -13.04 4.36
CA LEU A 35 -0.42 -11.94 4.41
C LEU A 35 0.06 -10.66 3.72
N LYS A 36 1.38 -10.40 3.67
CA LYS A 36 1.92 -9.22 2.97
C LYS A 36 1.47 -9.16 1.51
N ASP A 37 1.30 -10.31 0.86
CA ASP A 37 0.99 -10.39 -0.56
C ASP A 37 -0.45 -9.97 -0.86
N ALA A 38 -1.32 -9.96 0.15
CA ALA A 38 -2.69 -9.48 0.06
C ALA A 38 -2.85 -8.03 0.53
N VAL A 39 -1.84 -7.39 1.13
CA VAL A 39 -1.92 -6.01 1.63
C VAL A 39 -1.21 -5.06 0.66
N VAL A 40 -1.95 -4.09 0.12
CA VAL A 40 -1.45 -3.19 -0.93
C VAL A 40 -1.36 -1.74 -0.48
N SER A 41 -0.33 -1.04 -0.98
CA SER A 41 -0.31 0.43 -0.98
C SER A 41 -1.26 0.92 -2.07
N PHE A 42 -2.41 1.45 -1.69
CA PHE A 42 -3.44 1.97 -2.59
C PHE A 42 -3.17 3.45 -2.92
N GLY A 43 -2.83 3.74 -4.17
CA GLY A 43 -2.51 5.08 -4.66
C GLY A 43 -1.29 5.76 -4.01
N GLY A 44 -0.59 5.07 -3.10
CA GLY A 44 0.52 5.62 -2.31
C GLY A 44 0.08 6.45 -1.10
N PHE A 45 -1.23 6.56 -0.83
CA PHE A 45 -1.79 7.38 0.25
C PHE A 45 -2.72 6.61 1.19
N CYS A 46 -3.23 5.45 0.77
CA CYS A 46 -4.08 4.57 1.57
C CYS A 46 -3.54 3.13 1.56
N THR A 47 -4.18 2.28 2.36
CA THR A 47 -4.02 0.83 2.31
C THR A 47 -5.25 0.22 1.65
N GLY A 48 -5.07 -0.92 0.99
CA GLY A 48 -6.18 -1.81 0.64
C GLY A 48 -5.76 -3.26 0.79
N GLU A 49 -6.70 -4.16 0.62
CA GLU A 49 -6.48 -5.59 0.77
C GLU A 49 -7.16 -6.40 -0.34
N ILE A 50 -6.46 -7.42 -0.84
CA ILE A 50 -6.99 -8.38 -1.80
C ILE A 50 -7.91 -9.35 -1.07
N ILE A 51 -9.14 -9.46 -1.56
CA ILE A 51 -10.19 -10.29 -0.98
C ILE A 51 -10.76 -11.32 -1.97
N SER A 52 -10.17 -11.45 -3.16
CA SER A 52 -10.50 -12.52 -4.12
C SER A 52 -9.28 -12.96 -4.95
N ASP A 53 -9.38 -14.15 -5.54
CA ASP A 53 -8.42 -14.71 -6.51
C ASP A 53 -8.45 -14.00 -7.88
N GLN A 54 -9.36 -13.06 -8.07
CA GLN A 54 -9.50 -12.23 -9.27
C GLN A 54 -9.19 -10.75 -8.99
N GLY A 55 -8.34 -10.48 -7.99
CA GLY A 55 -7.79 -9.15 -7.74
C GLY A 55 -8.79 -8.13 -7.17
N LEU A 56 -9.90 -8.56 -6.56
CA LEU A 56 -10.82 -7.65 -5.89
C LEU A 56 -10.14 -7.04 -4.66
N ILE A 57 -10.15 -5.72 -4.56
CA ILE A 57 -9.54 -4.90 -3.50
C ILE A 57 -10.64 -4.27 -2.67
N LEU A 58 -10.52 -4.39 -1.34
CA LEU A 58 -11.26 -3.59 -0.38
C LEU A 58 -10.37 -2.44 0.12
N THR A 59 -10.93 -1.24 0.22
CA THR A 59 -10.31 -0.07 0.86
C THR A 59 -11.41 0.82 1.43
N ASN A 60 -11.08 1.95 2.06
CA ASN A 60 -12.08 2.86 2.60
C ASN A 60 -12.80 3.68 1.50
N HIS A 61 -14.02 4.10 1.80
CA HIS A 61 -14.80 5.00 0.95
C HIS A 61 -14.09 6.33 0.76
N HIS A 62 -13.52 6.89 1.82
CA HIS A 62 -12.75 8.13 1.72
C HIS A 62 -11.44 7.96 0.90
N CYS A 63 -10.84 6.77 0.86
CA CYS A 63 -9.68 6.47 0.03
C CYS A 63 -10.04 6.44 -1.47
N GLY A 64 -11.21 5.88 -1.81
CA GLY A 64 -11.74 5.86 -3.18
C GLY A 64 -12.48 7.14 -3.59
N TYR A 65 -12.67 8.09 -2.67
CA TYR A 65 -13.56 9.24 -2.86
C TYR A 65 -13.18 10.10 -4.06
N GLY A 66 -11.87 10.29 -4.29
CA GLY A 66 -11.38 11.02 -5.45
C GLY A 66 -11.82 10.39 -6.77
N GLN A 67 -11.77 9.06 -6.87
CA GLN A 67 -12.22 8.33 -8.06
C GLN A 67 -13.75 8.34 -8.19
N ILE A 68 -14.49 8.16 -7.09
CA ILE A 68 -15.96 8.25 -7.11
C ILE A 68 -16.39 9.63 -7.61
N GLN A 69 -15.75 10.70 -7.11
CA GLN A 69 -16.02 12.07 -7.52
C GLN A 69 -15.68 12.32 -8.99
N GLN A 70 -14.55 11.81 -9.48
CA GLN A 70 -14.14 11.96 -10.89
C GLN A 70 -15.12 11.32 -11.87
N HIS A 71 -15.77 10.22 -11.49
CA HIS A 71 -16.78 9.55 -12.31
C HIS A 71 -18.19 10.13 -12.12
N SER A 72 -18.41 10.96 -11.11
CA SER A 72 -19.74 11.52 -10.82
C SER A 72 -20.07 12.71 -11.72
N THR A 73 -21.30 12.72 -12.25
CA THR A 73 -21.89 13.87 -12.97
C THR A 73 -23.24 14.23 -12.35
N PRO A 74 -23.86 15.38 -12.70
CA PRO A 74 -25.23 15.68 -12.25
C PRO A 74 -26.24 14.60 -12.64
N GLU A 75 -26.05 13.92 -13.77
CA GLU A 75 -26.90 12.84 -14.26
C GLU A 75 -26.56 11.49 -13.61
N ASN A 76 -25.28 11.25 -13.32
CA ASN A 76 -24.78 10.03 -12.68
C ASN A 76 -24.04 10.38 -11.38
N ASP A 77 -24.81 10.74 -10.36
CA ASP A 77 -24.26 11.14 -9.06
C ASP A 77 -23.91 9.91 -8.20
N TYR A 78 -22.71 9.36 -8.40
CA TYR A 78 -22.21 8.23 -7.61
C TYR A 78 -21.86 8.61 -6.17
N LEU A 79 -21.61 9.89 -5.89
CA LEU A 79 -21.40 10.35 -4.52
C LEU A 79 -22.68 10.19 -3.69
N SER A 80 -23.83 10.60 -4.24
CA SER A 80 -25.11 10.51 -3.55
C SER A 80 -25.71 9.10 -3.59
N ASN A 81 -25.61 8.42 -4.74
CA ASN A 81 -26.33 7.17 -4.99
C ASN A 81 -25.46 5.90 -4.83
N GLY A 82 -24.15 6.06 -4.71
CA GLY A 82 -23.21 4.95 -4.81
C GLY A 82 -23.03 4.46 -6.25
N PHE A 83 -22.19 3.45 -6.41
CA PHE A 83 -21.89 2.82 -7.69
C PHE A 83 -21.72 1.32 -7.48
N TRP A 84 -22.20 0.49 -8.42
CA TRP A 84 -22.01 -0.95 -8.39
C TRP A 84 -21.91 -1.49 -9.82
N ALA A 85 -20.75 -2.02 -10.20
CA ALA A 85 -20.58 -2.77 -11.44
C ALA A 85 -21.12 -4.20 -11.26
N PHE A 86 -22.09 -4.59 -12.07
CA PHE A 86 -22.66 -5.95 -12.07
C PHE A 86 -21.87 -6.94 -12.94
N SER A 87 -20.91 -6.44 -13.71
CA SER A 87 -19.99 -7.21 -14.54
C SER A 87 -18.66 -6.47 -14.72
N MET A 88 -17.59 -7.20 -15.06
CA MET A 88 -16.24 -6.64 -15.18
C MET A 88 -16.12 -5.54 -16.26
N ASP A 89 -16.93 -5.60 -17.31
CA ASP A 89 -16.98 -4.58 -18.37
C ASP A 89 -17.63 -3.27 -17.91
N GLN A 90 -18.35 -3.28 -16.78
CA GLN A 90 -18.96 -2.09 -16.19
C GLN A 90 -18.03 -1.35 -15.21
N GLU A 91 -16.93 -2.00 -14.78
CA GLU A 91 -15.96 -1.42 -13.86
C GLU A 91 -15.30 -0.16 -14.46
N LYS A 92 -15.11 0.89 -13.66
CA LYS A 92 -14.65 2.19 -14.17
C LYS A 92 -13.13 2.31 -14.08
N THR A 93 -12.47 2.54 -15.21
CA THR A 93 -11.02 2.82 -15.28
C THR A 93 -10.66 4.12 -14.59
N ASN A 94 -9.55 4.15 -13.84
CA ASN A 94 -9.07 5.31 -13.12
C ASN A 94 -7.64 5.68 -13.56
N PRO A 95 -7.47 6.53 -14.59
CA PRO A 95 -6.14 6.96 -15.03
C PRO A 95 -5.34 7.60 -13.91
N GLY A 96 -4.10 7.13 -13.71
CA GLY A 96 -3.19 7.63 -12.68
C GLY A 96 -3.37 7.00 -11.29
N LEU A 97 -4.43 6.21 -11.05
CA LEU A 97 -4.50 5.36 -9.86
C LEU A 97 -3.60 4.14 -10.05
N PHE A 98 -2.99 3.69 -8.96
CA PHE A 98 -2.15 2.49 -8.96
C PHE A 98 -2.27 1.74 -7.63
N VAL A 99 -1.87 0.47 -7.61
CA VAL A 99 -1.60 -0.28 -6.38
C VAL A 99 -0.19 -0.83 -6.41
N ARG A 100 0.45 -0.90 -5.24
CA ARG A 100 1.77 -1.51 -5.07
C ARG A 100 1.71 -2.68 -4.10
N PHE A 101 2.22 -3.82 -4.53
CA PHE A 101 2.43 -5.02 -3.72
C PHE A 101 3.86 -5.03 -3.22
N LEU A 102 4.06 -5.21 -1.91
CA LEU A 102 5.40 -5.33 -1.35
C LEU A 102 5.97 -6.70 -1.69
N VAL A 103 7.02 -6.78 -2.51
CA VAL A 103 7.69 -8.03 -2.89
C VAL A 103 8.63 -8.50 -1.79
N ARG A 104 9.50 -7.61 -1.31
CA ARG A 104 10.46 -7.89 -0.23
C ARG A 104 11.03 -6.61 0.36
N MET A 105 11.68 -6.76 1.51
CA MET A 105 12.41 -5.71 2.20
C MET A 105 13.81 -6.22 2.56
N ASP A 106 14.83 -5.39 2.39
CA ASP A 106 16.19 -5.69 2.83
C ASP A 106 16.71 -4.59 3.74
N ASP A 107 17.50 -4.96 4.75
CA ASP A 107 18.31 -4.02 5.51
C ASP A 107 19.55 -3.66 4.67
N VAL A 108 19.68 -2.37 4.34
CA VAL A 108 20.81 -1.82 3.58
C VAL A 108 21.57 -0.77 4.40
N THR A 109 21.36 -0.76 5.72
CA THR A 109 21.92 0.21 6.64
C THR A 109 23.44 0.25 6.56
N GLU A 110 24.09 -0.92 6.62
CA GLU A 110 25.56 -1.01 6.58
C GLU A 110 26.12 -0.39 5.30
N ARG A 111 25.52 -0.70 4.15
CA ARG A 111 25.94 -0.16 2.85
C ARG A 111 25.82 1.36 2.80
N VAL A 112 24.75 1.93 3.36
CA VAL A 112 24.58 3.38 3.40
C VAL A 112 25.55 4.02 4.40
N GLN A 113 25.73 3.43 5.59
CA GLN A 113 26.58 4.00 6.65
C GLN A 113 28.07 3.95 6.29
N ASN A 114 28.52 2.94 5.53
CA ASN A 114 29.91 2.84 5.07
C ASN A 114 30.36 3.99 4.17
N GLU A 115 29.42 4.69 3.53
CA GLU A 115 29.68 5.87 2.70
C GLU A 115 29.69 7.18 3.51
N LEU A 116 29.43 7.10 4.82
CA LEU A 116 29.27 8.25 5.69
C LEU A 116 30.41 8.31 6.72
N ASN A 117 30.82 9.51 7.08
CA ASN A 117 31.77 9.75 8.16
C ASN A 117 31.35 10.97 9.00
N GLU A 118 31.94 11.11 10.18
CA GLU A 118 31.59 12.13 11.17
C GLU A 118 31.93 13.56 10.74
N ASN A 119 32.79 13.74 9.72
CA ASN A 119 33.24 15.05 9.28
C ASN A 119 32.34 15.67 8.19
N LEU A 120 31.28 14.97 7.78
CA LEU A 120 30.36 15.46 6.77
C LEU A 120 29.43 16.55 7.32
N SER A 121 29.19 17.58 6.51
CA SER A 121 28.09 18.51 6.76
C SER A 121 26.74 17.77 6.66
N ALA A 122 25.69 18.32 7.27
CA ALA A 122 24.35 17.74 7.17
C ALA A 122 23.86 17.64 5.71
N ASP A 123 24.15 18.66 4.90
CA ASP A 123 23.78 18.70 3.49
C ASP A 123 24.53 17.64 2.66
N ASP A 124 25.83 17.47 2.91
CA ASP A 124 26.61 16.47 2.18
C ASP A 124 26.25 15.06 2.61
N ARG A 125 25.96 14.83 3.90
CA ARG A 125 25.37 13.58 4.40
C ARG A 125 24.07 13.25 3.66
N ALA A 126 23.15 14.21 3.53
CA ALA A 126 21.88 14.00 2.83
C ALA A 126 22.07 13.69 1.34
N LYS A 127 23.01 14.37 0.66
CA LYS A 127 23.34 14.11 -0.75
C LYS A 127 23.91 12.70 -0.94
N ILE A 128 24.83 12.27 -0.07
CA ILE A 128 25.43 10.93 -0.13
C ILE A 128 24.37 9.87 0.12
N ILE A 129 23.56 10.00 1.17
CA ILE A 129 22.44 9.08 1.46
C ILE A 129 21.53 8.95 0.24
N ARG A 130 21.12 10.07 -0.38
CA ARG A 130 20.25 10.06 -1.56
C ARG A 130 20.91 9.35 -2.74
N LYS A 131 22.20 9.61 -2.99
CA LYS A 131 22.96 8.98 -4.07
C LYS A 131 23.03 7.46 -3.88
N VAL A 132 23.51 7.00 -2.72
CA VAL A 132 23.68 5.58 -2.40
C VAL A 132 22.33 4.85 -2.38
N SER A 133 21.30 5.47 -1.83
CA SER A 133 19.92 4.96 -1.86
C SER A 133 19.41 4.74 -3.29
N GLN A 134 19.71 5.67 -4.20
CA GLN A 134 19.32 5.55 -5.61
C GLN A 134 20.10 4.44 -6.33
N GLU A 135 21.38 4.28 -6.03
CA GLU A 135 22.22 3.20 -6.56
C GLU A 135 21.68 1.83 -6.12
N ILE A 136 21.45 1.64 -4.82
CA ILE A 136 20.85 0.41 -4.25
C ILE A 136 19.50 0.11 -4.91
N ALA A 137 18.62 1.11 -5.01
CA ALA A 137 17.30 0.93 -5.62
C ALA A 137 17.39 0.59 -7.11
N ASN A 138 18.33 1.17 -7.86
CA ASN A 138 18.52 0.87 -9.27
C ASN A 138 19.04 -0.55 -9.48
N GLU A 139 20.00 -1.00 -8.67
CA GLU A 139 20.50 -2.37 -8.72
C GLU A 139 19.41 -3.39 -8.39
N ALA A 140 18.56 -3.09 -7.41
CA ALA A 140 17.48 -3.99 -6.99
C ALA A 140 16.41 -4.24 -8.06
N LYS A 141 16.26 -3.32 -9.02
CA LYS A 141 15.27 -3.43 -10.11
C LYS A 141 15.89 -3.71 -11.48
N ASP A 142 17.22 -3.76 -11.59
CA ASP A 142 17.90 -3.94 -12.86
C ASP A 142 17.43 -5.23 -13.56
N GLY A 143 17.07 -5.12 -14.83
CA GLY A 143 16.52 -6.23 -15.62
C GLY A 143 15.13 -6.73 -15.20
N THR A 144 14.40 -6.03 -14.32
CA THR A 144 13.05 -6.42 -13.85
C THR A 144 12.01 -5.33 -14.09
N HIS A 145 10.73 -5.66 -13.92
CA HIS A 145 9.62 -4.69 -13.97
C HIS A 145 9.28 -4.08 -12.60
N TYR A 146 10.01 -4.42 -11.55
CA TYR A 146 9.73 -3.95 -10.20
C TYR A 146 10.11 -2.48 -10.00
N GLU A 147 9.45 -1.84 -9.04
CA GLU A 147 9.90 -0.59 -8.46
C GLU A 147 10.69 -0.86 -7.18
N ALA A 148 11.63 0.01 -6.85
CA ALA A 148 12.44 -0.12 -5.65
C ALA A 148 12.70 1.27 -5.05
N GLU A 149 12.66 1.35 -3.73
CA GLU A 149 13.00 2.57 -2.99
C GLU A 149 13.69 2.23 -1.68
N VAL A 150 14.71 3.01 -1.32
CA VAL A 150 15.33 2.95 0.02
C VAL A 150 14.68 4.02 0.89
N LYS A 151 14.24 3.62 2.08
CA LYS A 151 13.68 4.53 3.08
C LYS A 151 14.58 4.61 4.31
N SER A 152 14.68 5.82 4.83
CA SER A 152 15.36 6.12 6.08
C SER A 152 14.41 5.88 7.26
N PHE A 153 14.93 5.20 8.29
CA PHE A 153 14.25 4.93 9.55
C PHE A 153 15.11 5.44 10.72
N LEU A 154 14.47 5.60 11.88
CA LEU A 154 15.11 6.07 13.11
C LEU A 154 15.96 7.34 12.90
N HIS A 155 15.42 8.33 12.19
CA HIS A 155 16.10 9.59 11.86
C HIS A 155 17.42 9.43 11.07
N GLY A 156 17.51 8.43 10.18
CA GLY A 156 18.70 8.21 9.34
C GLY A 156 19.78 7.36 10.00
N ASN A 157 19.39 6.58 11.02
CA ASN A 157 20.26 5.56 11.61
C ASN A 157 20.12 4.21 10.90
N GLU A 158 18.95 3.91 10.35
CA GLU A 158 18.66 2.67 9.62
C GLU A 158 18.12 2.98 8.22
N PHE A 159 18.42 2.10 7.27
CA PHE A 159 18.00 2.22 5.87
C PHE A 159 17.49 0.88 5.36
N TYR A 160 16.26 0.86 4.88
CA TYR A 160 15.64 -0.35 4.34
C TYR A 160 15.26 -0.16 2.88
N LEU A 161 15.69 -1.09 2.04
CA LEU A 161 15.23 -1.23 0.67
C LEU A 161 13.85 -1.88 0.68
N MET A 162 12.91 -1.31 -0.07
CA MET A 162 11.59 -1.87 -0.33
C MET A 162 11.46 -2.10 -1.83
N VAL A 163 11.15 -3.33 -2.23
CA VAL A 163 10.87 -3.68 -3.62
C VAL A 163 9.38 -3.93 -3.78
N TYR A 164 8.78 -3.31 -4.78
CA TYR A 164 7.36 -3.31 -5.05
C TYR A 164 7.06 -3.78 -6.48
N GLU A 165 5.90 -4.41 -6.64
CA GLU A 165 5.28 -4.62 -7.93
C GLU A 165 4.09 -3.67 -8.06
N LYS A 166 4.09 -2.83 -9.10
CA LYS A 166 3.12 -1.74 -9.25
C LYS A 166 2.22 -1.98 -10.43
N PHE A 167 0.92 -2.07 -10.16
CA PHE A 167 -0.13 -2.17 -11.18
C PHE A 167 -0.81 -0.82 -11.37
N THR A 168 -1.01 -0.42 -12.63
CA THR A 168 -1.56 0.89 -12.99
C THR A 168 -2.95 0.84 -13.62
N ASP A 169 -3.51 -0.36 -13.86
CA ASP A 169 -4.92 -0.52 -14.22
C ASP A 169 -5.70 -0.97 -12.97
N VAL A 170 -6.31 0.02 -12.30
CA VAL A 170 -7.10 -0.18 -11.09
C VAL A 170 -8.48 0.42 -11.32
N ARG A 171 -9.52 -0.43 -11.28
CA ARG A 171 -10.87 -0.05 -11.67
C ARG A 171 -11.81 0.00 -10.48
N LEU A 172 -12.71 0.97 -10.48
CA LEU A 172 -13.74 1.10 -9.45
C LEU A 172 -14.82 0.03 -9.71
N VAL A 173 -15.11 -0.77 -8.69
CA VAL A 173 -16.07 -1.89 -8.74
C VAL A 173 -17.35 -1.53 -8.01
N GLY A 174 -17.24 -0.96 -6.82
CA GLY A 174 -18.43 -0.65 -6.02
C GLY A 174 -18.16 0.35 -4.90
N ALA A 175 -19.10 1.24 -4.64
CA ALA A 175 -19.06 2.20 -3.56
C ALA A 175 -20.48 2.37 -2.98
N PRO A 176 -20.64 2.35 -1.65
CA PRO A 176 -21.90 2.74 -1.03
C PRO A 176 -22.18 4.24 -1.28
N PRO A 177 -23.43 4.69 -1.16
CA PRO A 177 -23.73 6.12 -1.16
C PRO A 177 -23.02 6.83 0.00
N SER A 178 -22.70 8.12 -0.19
CA SER A 178 -22.03 8.94 0.85
C SER A 178 -22.77 8.98 2.17
N SER A 179 -24.10 8.83 2.16
CA SER A 179 -24.92 8.72 3.38
C SER A 179 -24.54 7.53 4.25
N ILE A 180 -23.90 6.50 3.69
CA ILE A 180 -23.33 5.35 4.39
C ILE A 180 -21.81 5.48 4.50
N GLY A 181 -21.13 5.74 3.37
CA GLY A 181 -19.67 5.78 3.27
C GLY A 181 -18.99 6.86 4.11
N LYS A 182 -19.72 7.92 4.45
CA LYS A 182 -19.27 8.98 5.37
C LYS A 182 -20.41 9.45 6.30
N PHE A 183 -21.25 8.50 6.75
CA PHE A 183 -22.31 8.79 7.72
C PHE A 183 -21.78 9.60 8.92
N GLY A 184 -22.53 10.63 9.31
CA GLY A 184 -22.17 11.60 10.35
C GLY A 184 -21.25 12.72 9.89
N GLY A 185 -20.62 12.60 8.71
CA GLY A 185 -19.78 13.64 8.11
C GLY A 185 -18.70 14.15 9.06
N ASP A 186 -18.51 15.47 9.08
CA ASP A 186 -17.50 16.11 9.91
C ASP A 186 -17.78 15.98 11.42
N THR A 187 -19.06 15.94 11.83
CA THR A 187 -19.47 15.81 13.24
C THR A 187 -18.95 14.52 13.86
N ASP A 188 -19.03 13.42 13.11
CA ASP A 188 -18.61 12.11 13.60
C ASP A 188 -17.14 11.81 13.24
N ASN A 189 -16.49 12.66 12.44
CA ASN A 189 -15.10 12.45 12.06
C ASN A 189 -14.19 12.49 13.29
N TRP A 190 -13.22 11.57 13.36
CA TRP A 190 -12.37 11.33 14.55
C TRP A 190 -13.10 10.99 15.86
N MET A 191 -14.41 10.68 15.82
CA MET A 191 -15.19 10.33 17.01
C MET A 191 -15.49 8.83 17.13
N TRP A 192 -15.65 8.40 18.40
CA TRP A 192 -16.24 7.11 18.82
C TRP A 192 -17.34 7.39 19.85
N PRO A 193 -18.51 6.71 19.85
CA PRO A 193 -18.95 5.63 18.95
C PRO A 193 -19.03 6.04 17.47
N ARG A 194 -18.89 5.07 16.57
CA ARG A 194 -18.93 5.31 15.11
C ARG A 194 -19.86 4.34 14.40
N HIS A 195 -20.59 4.86 13.40
CA HIS A 195 -21.60 4.11 12.64
C HIS A 195 -21.43 4.26 11.11
N THR A 196 -20.21 4.56 10.65
CA THR A 196 -19.89 4.80 9.23
C THR A 196 -19.53 3.50 8.53
N GLY A 197 -20.17 3.21 7.38
CA GLY A 197 -19.82 2.10 6.50
C GLY A 197 -18.74 2.50 5.49
N ASP A 198 -17.56 2.86 5.98
CA ASP A 198 -16.47 3.47 5.20
C ASP A 198 -15.70 2.43 4.35
N PHE A 199 -16.27 2.02 3.21
CA PHE A 199 -15.62 1.10 2.27
C PHE A 199 -15.89 1.43 0.80
N THR A 200 -14.97 1.04 -0.07
CA THR A 200 -15.11 1.01 -1.54
C THR A 200 -14.36 -0.22 -2.07
N LEU A 201 -14.88 -0.80 -3.15
CA LEU A 201 -14.30 -1.91 -3.88
C LEU A 201 -13.64 -1.43 -5.17
N PHE A 202 -12.42 -1.90 -5.39
CA PHE A 202 -11.69 -1.76 -6.65
C PHE A 202 -11.26 -3.14 -7.16
N ARG A 203 -10.76 -3.21 -8.38
CA ARG A 203 -10.08 -4.40 -8.90
C ARG A 203 -8.79 -4.00 -9.56
N VAL A 204 -7.72 -4.75 -9.29
CA VAL A 204 -6.45 -4.63 -10.02
C VAL A 204 -6.48 -5.53 -11.25
N TYR A 205 -6.06 -4.99 -12.38
CA TYR A 205 -5.92 -5.69 -13.65
C TYR A 205 -4.45 -5.84 -14.02
N SER A 206 -4.15 -6.90 -14.77
CA SER A 206 -2.82 -7.24 -15.29
C SER A 206 -2.84 -7.36 -16.81
N GLY A 207 -1.65 -7.36 -17.42
CA GLY A 207 -1.42 -7.83 -18.77
C GLY A 207 -1.70 -9.33 -18.95
N PRO A 208 -1.66 -9.83 -20.20
CA PRO A 208 -1.94 -11.24 -20.52
C PRO A 208 -0.98 -12.24 -19.87
N ASP A 209 0.22 -11.80 -19.48
CA ASP A 209 1.23 -12.60 -18.78
C ASP A 209 1.11 -12.53 -17.26
N GLY A 210 0.06 -11.88 -16.74
CA GLY A 210 -0.19 -11.71 -15.30
C GLY A 210 0.61 -10.59 -14.65
N LYS A 211 1.45 -9.87 -15.41
CA LYS A 211 2.26 -8.76 -14.91
C LYS A 211 1.51 -7.43 -15.00
N PRO A 212 1.96 -6.37 -14.29
CA PRO A 212 1.44 -5.02 -14.44
C PRO A 212 1.26 -4.52 -15.88
#